data_AF-A0A7X5LQ60-F1
#
_entry.id   AF-A0A7X5LQ60-F1
#
_cell.length_a   1.000
_cell.length_b   1.000
_cell.length_c   1.000
_cell.angle_alpha   90.00
_cell.angle_beta   90.00
_cell.angle_gamma   90.00
#
_symmetry.space_group_name_H-M   'P 1'
#
loop_
_entity.id
_entity.type
_entity.pdbx_description
1 polymer ?
#
loop_
_entity_poly.entity_id
_entity_poly.type
_entity_poly.pdbx_seq_one_letter_code
_entity_poly.pdbx_strand_id
1 'polypeptide(L)'
;MSAVKKLNIVDIENGLEELANRNLSPAEYGKELIALFSSSATLKRLGTSKANTSEFENGLLWREKIHYVPCSPGQLNATIDSVKKSHKTLKAKVRLVVINDGSHILVYDRKYDELTDCTLDKIKDEPQLFLPLAGQEGFRREEESEVDIKATGKLAKVYDALIERNPEWLEGNKRHALNHFMTQIIFCLFAEDTGIFPKDIFTKALKNRAGSDGEHATEVITEIFSVLDVDQLNRSYLASWITEFPYVNGGLFSGEVLVPEFTPKAYRYLLEAASLDWKHINPDILGSSIQAIVDPTMRGNLGMHYTSVPNILKTLEPLFLNELRDELLKARHSKKQINAFLERLSKIVVFDPACGKRYIPSFNSTPYML
;
A
#
# COMPACT_ATOMS: atom_id res chain seq x y z
N MET A 1 9.56 3.66 39.95
CA MET A 1 8.81 3.97 38.71
C MET A 1 8.57 2.66 38.00
N SER A 2 7.33 2.17 37.97
CA SER A 2 7.01 0.94 37.23
C SER A 2 7.19 1.22 35.75
N ALA A 3 8.09 0.50 35.08
CA ALA A 3 8.30 0.60 33.65
C ALA A 3 6.97 0.26 32.96
N VAL A 4 6.40 1.20 32.21
CA VAL A 4 5.23 0.94 31.37
C VAL A 4 5.64 -0.15 30.39
N LYS A 5 5.06 -1.35 30.55
CA LYS A 5 5.22 -2.46 29.60
C LYS A 5 4.85 -1.89 28.22
N LYS A 6 5.81 -1.82 27.30
CA LYS A 6 5.53 -1.43 25.91
C LYS A 6 4.72 -2.58 25.32
N LEU A 7 3.39 -2.43 25.23
CA LEU A 7 2.55 -3.40 24.53
C LEU A 7 2.96 -3.41 23.06
N ASN A 8 3.20 -4.59 22.52
CA ASN A 8 3.33 -4.79 21.08
C ASN A 8 1.96 -5.13 20.47
N ILE A 9 1.89 -5.25 19.14
CA ILE A 9 0.64 -5.53 18.43
C ILE A 9 -0.01 -6.86 18.85
N VAL A 10 0.80 -7.87 19.17
CA VAL A 10 0.34 -9.21 19.59
C VAL A 10 -0.26 -9.16 21.01
N ASP A 11 0.32 -8.38 21.92
CA ASP A 11 -0.26 -8.15 23.25
C ASP A 11 -1.64 -7.49 23.14
N ILE A 12 -1.82 -6.58 22.17
CA ILE A 12 -3.09 -5.88 21.94
C ILE A 12 -4.12 -6.84 21.33
N GLU A 13 -3.73 -7.60 20.31
CA GLU A 13 -4.56 -8.62 19.66
C GLU A 13 -5.10 -9.63 20.66
N ASN A 14 -4.23 -10.23 21.48
CA ASN A 14 -4.62 -11.17 22.53
C ASN A 14 -5.58 -10.53 23.55
N GLY A 15 -5.30 -9.27 23.95
CA GLY A 15 -6.18 -8.54 24.85
C GLY A 15 -7.57 -8.30 24.26
N LEU A 16 -7.65 -7.91 22.99
CA LEU A 16 -8.93 -7.71 22.29
C LEU A 16 -9.68 -9.04 22.10
N GLU A 17 -8.98 -10.14 21.83
CA GLU A 17 -9.58 -11.48 21.75
C GLU A 17 -10.18 -11.91 23.10
N GLU A 18 -9.47 -11.69 24.20
CA GLU A 18 -10.01 -11.93 25.55
C GLU A 18 -11.27 -11.08 25.82
N LEU A 19 -11.28 -9.81 25.39
CA LEU A 19 -12.46 -8.95 25.53
C LEU A 19 -13.65 -9.43 24.70
N ALA A 20 -13.41 -9.85 23.46
CA ALA A 20 -14.45 -10.36 22.56
C ALA A 20 -15.11 -11.65 23.11
N ASN A 21 -14.34 -12.49 23.82
CA ASN A 21 -14.83 -13.72 24.43
C ASN A 21 -15.58 -13.50 25.76
N ARG A 22 -15.51 -12.29 26.35
CA ARG A 22 -16.22 -11.95 27.57
C ARG A 22 -17.57 -11.32 27.22
N ASN A 23 -18.65 -11.86 27.74
CA ASN A 23 -20.00 -11.31 27.55
C ASN A 23 -20.21 -10.07 28.47
N LEU A 24 -19.57 -8.96 28.12
CA LEU A 24 -19.55 -7.71 28.89
C LEU A 24 -20.63 -6.74 28.41
N SER A 25 -21.19 -5.95 29.32
CA SER A 25 -21.99 -4.79 28.92
C SER A 25 -21.10 -3.74 28.23
N PRO A 26 -21.66 -2.85 27.38
CA PRO A 26 -20.88 -1.80 26.73
C PRO A 26 -20.09 -0.90 27.70
N ALA A 27 -20.63 -0.64 28.89
CA ALA A 27 -19.94 0.14 29.92
C ALA A 27 -18.75 -0.62 30.55
N GLU A 28 -18.88 -1.94 30.75
CA GLU A 28 -17.80 -2.79 31.26
C GLU A 28 -16.70 -2.98 30.21
N TYR A 29 -17.09 -3.21 28.95
CA TYR A 29 -16.16 -3.34 27.83
C TYR A 29 -15.23 -2.13 27.74
N GLY A 30 -15.74 -0.91 27.89
CA GLY A 30 -14.93 0.31 27.87
C GLY A 30 -13.88 0.38 28.97
N LYS A 31 -14.22 -0.06 30.18
CA LYS A 31 -13.28 -0.09 31.32
C LYS A 31 -12.16 -1.09 31.06
N GLU A 32 -12.51 -2.27 30.56
CA GLU A 32 -11.57 -3.35 30.29
C GLU A 32 -10.69 -3.03 29.08
N LEU A 33 -11.24 -2.43 28.01
CA LEU A 33 -10.47 -1.91 26.88
C LEU A 33 -9.42 -0.89 27.33
N ILE A 34 -9.80 0.08 28.16
CA ILE A 34 -8.85 1.06 28.70
C ILE A 34 -7.83 0.41 29.63
N ALA A 35 -8.20 -0.67 30.34
CA ALA A 35 -7.28 -1.41 31.21
C ALA A 35 -6.14 -2.08 30.42
N LEU A 36 -6.36 -2.47 29.16
CA LEU A 36 -5.29 -3.01 28.28
C LEU A 36 -4.14 -2.01 28.09
N PHE A 37 -4.45 -0.71 28.03
CA PHE A 37 -3.48 0.35 27.71
C PHE A 37 -3.06 1.18 28.92
N SER A 38 -3.65 0.96 30.10
CA SER A 38 -3.48 1.84 31.26
C SER A 38 -3.05 1.08 32.51
N SER A 39 -2.40 1.80 33.44
CA SER A 39 -2.15 1.25 34.77
C SER A 39 -3.42 1.20 35.61
N SER A 40 -3.50 0.27 36.56
CA SER A 40 -4.62 0.18 37.51
C SER A 40 -4.89 1.49 38.26
N ALA A 41 -3.85 2.30 38.53
CA ALA A 41 -3.98 3.63 39.11
C ALA A 41 -4.68 4.64 38.16
N THR A 42 -4.40 4.55 36.86
CA THR A 42 -5.06 5.39 35.83
C THR A 42 -6.53 5.02 35.71
N LEU A 43 -6.84 3.73 35.66
CA LEU A 43 -8.22 3.24 35.60
C LEU A 43 -9.03 3.68 36.84
N LYS A 44 -8.46 3.56 38.05
CA LYS A 44 -9.09 4.07 39.28
C LYS A 44 -9.35 5.57 39.22
N ARG A 45 -8.42 6.36 38.67
CA ARG A 45 -8.63 7.81 38.49
C ARG A 45 -9.75 8.10 37.53
N LEU A 46 -9.85 7.41 36.39
CA LEU A 46 -10.95 7.56 35.43
C LEU A 46 -12.32 7.16 36.02
N GLY A 47 -12.35 6.39 37.11
CA GLY A 47 -13.56 6.16 37.90
C GLY A 47 -14.03 7.36 38.74
N THR A 48 -13.29 8.48 38.77
CA THR A 48 -13.63 9.68 39.54
C THR A 48 -14.04 10.85 38.65
N SER A 49 -15.03 11.64 39.10
CA SER A 49 -15.57 12.79 38.37
C SER A 49 -14.56 13.91 38.09
N LYS A 50 -13.46 13.98 38.86
CA LYS A 50 -12.41 14.99 38.66
C LYS A 50 -11.49 14.66 37.48
N ALA A 51 -11.23 13.38 37.23
CA ALA A 51 -10.30 12.94 36.20
C ALA A 51 -10.99 12.44 34.92
N ASN A 52 -12.22 11.92 35.02
CA ASN A 52 -13.07 11.65 33.87
C ASN A 52 -14.05 12.81 33.69
N THR A 53 -13.83 13.60 32.64
CA THR A 53 -14.65 14.78 32.33
C THR A 53 -15.64 14.53 31.19
N SER A 54 -15.92 13.27 30.85
CA SER A 54 -16.96 12.89 29.89
C SER A 54 -18.31 13.44 30.34
N GLU A 55 -19.03 14.08 29.42
CA GLU A 55 -20.43 14.49 29.59
C GLU A 55 -21.43 13.40 29.18
N PHE A 56 -20.95 12.31 28.58
CA PHE A 56 -21.78 11.19 28.13
C PHE A 56 -21.95 10.15 29.24
N GLU A 57 -23.15 9.57 29.33
CA GLU A 57 -23.48 8.56 30.32
C GLU A 57 -22.55 7.34 30.19
N ASN A 58 -21.95 6.92 31.31
CA ASN A 58 -20.93 5.86 31.36
C ASN A 58 -19.71 6.07 30.45
N GLY A 59 -19.53 7.27 29.88
CA GLY A 59 -18.41 7.60 29.02
C GLY A 59 -17.11 7.73 29.82
N LEU A 60 -15.99 7.33 29.21
CA LEU A 60 -14.66 7.37 29.78
C LEU A 60 -13.78 8.26 28.90
N LEU A 61 -13.46 9.46 29.40
CA LEU A 61 -12.59 10.41 28.71
C LEU A 61 -11.19 10.36 29.32
N TRP A 62 -10.25 9.80 28.56
CA TRP A 62 -8.82 9.81 28.85
C TRP A 62 -8.11 10.80 27.93
N ARG A 63 -7.67 11.91 28.53
CA ARG A 63 -6.99 13.02 27.85
C ARG A 63 -5.88 12.54 26.91
N GLU A 64 -5.84 13.13 25.70
CA GLU A 64 -4.89 12.86 24.61
C GLU A 64 -4.92 11.44 24.03
N LYS A 65 -5.78 10.56 24.56
CA LYS A 65 -5.80 9.13 24.25
C LYS A 65 -7.13 8.71 23.66
N ILE A 66 -8.17 8.55 24.48
CA ILE A 66 -9.45 7.98 24.06
C ILE A 66 -10.63 8.68 24.73
N HIS A 67 -11.72 8.84 23.98
CA HIS A 67 -13.05 9.11 24.54
C HIS A 67 -13.94 7.94 24.15
N TYR A 68 -14.14 7.03 25.10
CA TYR A 68 -15.01 5.88 24.93
C TYR A 68 -16.41 6.22 25.43
N VAL A 69 -17.45 5.93 24.65
CA VAL A 69 -18.84 6.20 25.03
C VAL A 69 -19.71 5.00 24.67
N PRO A 70 -20.30 4.30 25.66
CA PRO A 70 -21.32 3.29 25.37
C PRO A 70 -22.63 3.96 24.94
N CYS A 71 -23.40 3.31 24.08
CA CYS A 71 -24.73 3.77 23.70
C CYS A 71 -25.73 2.61 23.60
N SER A 72 -27.01 2.92 23.41
CA SER A 72 -28.02 1.90 23.11
C SER A 72 -27.89 1.39 21.67
N PRO A 73 -28.33 0.15 21.38
CA PRO A 73 -28.37 -0.40 20.02
C PRO A 73 -29.01 0.57 19.02
N GLY A 74 -28.35 0.75 17.87
CA GLY A 74 -28.84 1.64 16.80
C GLY A 74 -28.55 3.13 17.00
N GLN A 75 -27.87 3.54 18.06
CA GLN A 75 -27.50 4.94 18.32
C GLN A 75 -26.04 5.29 17.97
N LEU A 76 -25.28 4.36 17.38
CA LEU A 76 -23.84 4.53 17.09
C LEU A 76 -23.52 5.83 16.33
N ASN A 77 -24.15 6.04 15.18
CA ASN A 77 -23.88 7.20 14.32
C ASN A 77 -24.28 8.54 14.98
N ALA A 78 -25.45 8.58 15.63
CA ALA A 78 -25.90 9.78 16.33
C ALA A 78 -24.96 10.13 17.52
N THR A 79 -24.49 9.10 18.21
CA THR A 79 -23.58 9.26 19.35
C THR A 79 -22.20 9.71 18.87
N ILE A 80 -21.62 9.09 17.84
CA ILE A 80 -20.27 9.47 17.39
C ILE A 80 -20.22 10.90 16.87
N ASP A 81 -21.24 11.36 16.15
CA ASP A 81 -21.33 12.74 15.68
C ASP A 81 -21.39 13.74 16.83
N SER A 82 -22.11 13.39 17.90
CA SER A 82 -22.20 14.20 19.12
C SER A 82 -20.86 14.24 19.87
N VAL A 83 -20.20 13.09 20.03
CA VAL A 83 -18.92 12.98 20.73
C VAL A 83 -17.77 13.67 19.97
N LYS A 84 -17.77 13.60 18.63
CA LYS A 84 -16.81 14.32 17.77
C LYS A 84 -16.89 15.84 17.96
N LYS A 85 -18.09 16.38 18.14
CA LYS A 85 -18.36 17.82 18.30
C LYS A 85 -18.25 18.31 19.76
N SER A 86 -18.19 17.40 20.72
CA SER A 86 -18.09 17.74 22.16
C SER A 86 -16.89 18.65 22.45
N HIS A 87 -17.14 19.76 23.14
CA HIS A 87 -16.08 20.66 23.59
C HIS A 87 -15.09 19.97 24.54
N LYS A 88 -15.55 18.99 25.34
CA LYS A 88 -14.69 18.21 26.24
C LYS A 88 -13.75 17.31 25.45
N THR A 89 -14.25 16.59 24.44
CA THR A 89 -13.43 15.76 23.52
C THR A 89 -12.34 16.59 22.86
N LEU A 90 -12.72 17.74 22.29
CA LEU A 90 -11.82 18.64 21.58
C LEU A 90 -10.76 19.23 22.52
N LYS A 91 -11.17 19.76 23.69
CA LYS A 91 -10.28 20.36 24.71
C LYS A 91 -9.32 19.34 25.32
N ALA A 92 -9.74 18.09 25.43
CA ALA A 92 -8.92 16.99 25.89
C ALA A 92 -7.94 16.47 24.83
N LYS A 93 -7.99 16.99 23.60
CA LYS A 93 -7.14 16.59 22.47
C LYS A 93 -7.16 15.08 22.25
N VAL A 94 -8.31 14.45 22.47
CA VAL A 94 -8.50 13.01 22.35
C VAL A 94 -8.02 12.52 20.99
N ARG A 95 -7.30 11.39 20.96
CA ARG A 95 -6.84 10.76 19.72
C ARG A 95 -7.91 9.87 19.09
N LEU A 96 -8.49 8.94 19.87
CA LEU A 96 -9.53 8.03 19.40
C LEU A 96 -10.89 8.35 20.04
N VAL A 97 -11.94 8.44 19.23
CA VAL A 97 -13.32 8.44 19.71
C VAL A 97 -13.89 7.05 19.45
N VAL A 98 -14.39 6.38 20.50
CA VAL A 98 -14.84 5.00 20.39
C VAL A 98 -16.27 4.87 20.92
N ILE A 99 -17.19 4.40 20.10
CA ILE A 99 -18.60 4.20 20.48
C ILE A 99 -18.93 2.71 20.42
N ASN A 100 -19.62 2.18 21.42
CA ASN A 100 -20.00 0.78 21.49
C ASN A 100 -21.47 0.62 21.88
N ASP A 101 -22.25 -0.10 21.09
CA ASP A 101 -23.67 -0.35 21.35
C ASP A 101 -23.99 -1.77 21.88
N GLY A 102 -22.96 -2.59 22.08
CA GLY A 102 -23.05 -3.98 22.56
C GLY A 102 -22.98 -5.02 21.45
N SER A 103 -23.11 -4.63 20.18
CA SER A 103 -22.90 -5.52 19.03
C SER A 103 -21.80 -4.99 18.11
N HIS A 104 -21.76 -3.67 17.93
CA HIS A 104 -20.85 -2.97 17.04
C HIS A 104 -20.04 -1.93 17.82
N ILE A 105 -18.84 -1.66 17.29
CA ILE A 105 -17.94 -0.65 17.79
C ILE A 105 -17.49 0.25 16.63
N LEU A 106 -17.68 1.55 16.82
CA LEU A 106 -17.15 2.57 15.94
C LEU A 106 -15.86 3.12 16.53
N VAL A 107 -14.78 3.13 15.77
CA VAL A 107 -13.50 3.73 16.15
C VAL A 107 -13.18 4.85 15.18
N TYR A 108 -13.16 6.09 15.67
CA TYR A 108 -12.81 7.27 14.89
C TYR A 108 -11.45 7.81 15.33
N ASP A 109 -10.49 7.80 14.40
CA ASP A 109 -9.17 8.38 14.59
C ASP A 109 -9.17 9.87 14.20
N ARG A 110 -9.06 10.74 15.21
CA ARG A 110 -9.08 12.20 15.02
C ARG A 110 -7.86 12.77 14.31
N LYS A 111 -6.71 12.09 14.33
CA LYS A 111 -5.52 12.59 13.61
C LYS A 111 -5.70 12.47 12.11
N TYR A 112 -6.40 11.43 11.68
CA TYR A 112 -6.52 11.07 10.28
C TYR A 112 -7.93 11.24 9.69
N ASP A 113 -8.90 11.61 10.52
CA ASP A 113 -10.30 11.79 10.12
C ASP A 113 -10.93 10.51 9.54
N GLU A 114 -10.57 9.35 10.08
CA GLU A 114 -11.05 8.05 9.60
C GLU A 114 -11.97 7.40 10.62
N LEU A 115 -13.07 6.82 10.14
CA LEU A 115 -14.06 6.08 10.91
C LEU A 115 -14.06 4.62 10.48
N THR A 116 -13.78 3.71 11.42
CA THR A 116 -13.89 2.28 11.23
C THR A 116 -15.11 1.75 11.97
N ASP A 117 -15.95 0.97 11.27
CA ASP A 117 -17.07 0.20 11.84
C ASP A 117 -16.68 -1.27 11.88
N CYS A 118 -16.83 -1.87 13.05
CA CYS A 118 -16.51 -3.27 13.27
C CYS A 118 -17.51 -3.91 14.23
N THR A 119 -17.76 -5.20 14.04
CA THR A 119 -18.46 -6.00 15.06
C THR A 119 -17.52 -6.31 16.22
N LEU A 120 -18.05 -6.52 17.42
CA LEU A 120 -17.21 -6.81 18.60
C LEU A 120 -16.41 -8.11 18.48
N ASP A 121 -16.87 -9.09 17.71
CA ASP A 121 -16.15 -10.34 17.45
C ASP A 121 -14.94 -10.15 16.52
N LYS A 122 -15.00 -9.19 15.60
CA LYS A 122 -13.95 -8.91 14.61
C LYS A 122 -12.93 -7.88 15.05
N ILE A 123 -13.17 -7.18 16.16
CA ILE A 123 -12.27 -6.10 16.62
C ILE A 123 -10.86 -6.62 16.95
N LYS A 124 -10.75 -7.90 17.32
CA LYS A 124 -9.47 -8.58 17.57
C LYS A 124 -8.59 -8.68 16.32
N ASP A 125 -9.20 -8.69 15.13
CA ASP A 125 -8.50 -8.75 13.84
C ASP A 125 -7.96 -7.37 13.43
N GLU A 126 -8.32 -6.31 14.17
CA GLU A 126 -7.96 -4.91 13.92
C GLU A 126 -7.16 -4.27 15.08
N PRO A 127 -6.12 -4.92 15.65
CA PRO A 127 -5.37 -4.40 16.81
C PRO A 127 -4.64 -3.08 16.50
N GLN A 128 -4.37 -2.80 15.22
CA GLN A 128 -3.77 -1.56 14.74
C GLN A 128 -4.57 -0.31 15.10
N LEU A 129 -5.90 -0.41 15.24
CA LEU A 129 -6.77 0.72 15.58
C LEU A 129 -6.41 1.32 16.94
N PHE A 130 -5.86 0.51 17.85
CA PHE A 130 -5.58 0.91 19.23
C PHE A 130 -4.08 1.13 19.53
N LEU A 131 -3.19 0.92 18.56
CA LEU A 131 -1.75 1.24 18.68
C LEU A 131 -1.48 2.69 19.17
N PRO A 132 -2.27 3.72 18.75
CA PRO A 132 -2.10 5.08 19.26
C PRO A 132 -2.23 5.20 20.79
N LEU A 133 -2.99 4.30 21.43
CA LEU A 133 -3.13 4.27 22.89
C LEU A 133 -1.84 3.81 23.57
N ALA A 134 -1.10 2.88 22.95
CA ALA A 134 0.25 2.48 23.38
C ALA A 134 1.36 3.47 23.00
N GLY A 135 1.02 4.57 22.30
CA GLY A 135 1.99 5.56 21.82
C GLY A 135 2.75 5.12 20.57
N GLN A 136 2.21 4.14 19.84
CA GLN A 136 2.71 3.68 18.55
C GLN A 136 1.75 4.18 17.46
N GLU A 137 2.24 4.42 16.24
CA GLU A 137 1.35 4.65 15.10
C GLU A 137 1.13 3.31 14.40
N GLY A 138 -0.12 2.95 14.17
CA GLY A 138 -0.46 1.78 13.36
C GLY A 138 -0.16 2.03 11.89
N PHE A 139 0.40 1.03 11.21
CA PHE A 139 0.54 1.06 9.76
C PHE A 139 -0.85 0.95 9.14
N ARG A 140 -1.19 1.91 8.26
CA ARG A 140 -2.48 1.94 7.57
C ARG A 140 -2.43 1.06 6.34
N ARG A 141 -3.53 0.36 6.07
CA ARG A 141 -3.85 -0.04 4.70
C ARG A 141 -4.03 1.28 3.95
N GLU A 142 -3.17 1.58 2.98
CA GLU A 142 -3.55 2.61 2.01
C GLU A 142 -4.81 2.08 1.33
N GLU A 143 -5.94 2.76 1.52
CA GLU A 143 -7.04 2.61 0.56
C GLU A 143 -6.44 2.96 -0.80
N GLU A 144 -6.52 2.02 -1.76
CA GLU A 144 -6.05 2.24 -3.12
C GLU A 144 -6.62 3.57 -3.61
N SER A 145 -5.74 4.48 -4.05
CA SER A 145 -6.19 5.80 -4.43
C SER A 145 -7.14 5.69 -5.64
N GLU A 146 -8.03 6.67 -5.81
CA GLU A 146 -8.90 6.70 -7.00
C GLU A 146 -8.10 6.66 -8.32
N VAL A 147 -6.84 7.12 -8.29
CA VAL A 147 -5.90 7.08 -9.41
C VAL A 147 -5.47 5.65 -9.71
N ASP A 148 -5.16 4.87 -8.69
CA ASP A 148 -4.73 3.47 -8.78
C ASP A 148 -5.83 2.60 -9.42
N ILE A 149 -7.06 2.71 -8.91
CA ILE A 149 -8.23 1.97 -9.42
C ILE A 149 -8.48 2.30 -10.90
N LYS A 150 -8.37 3.59 -11.27
CA LYS A 150 -8.52 4.02 -12.66
C LYS A 150 -7.43 3.46 -13.56
N ALA A 151 -6.17 3.46 -13.10
CA ALA A 151 -5.05 2.93 -13.86
C ALA A 151 -5.23 1.44 -14.16
N THR A 152 -5.54 0.64 -13.14
CA THR A 152 -5.77 -0.80 -13.29
C THR A 152 -6.94 -1.08 -14.22
N GLY A 153 -8.03 -0.34 -14.08
CA GLY A 153 -9.18 -0.45 -14.97
C GLY A 153 -8.85 -0.15 -16.44
N LYS A 154 -8.00 0.85 -16.71
CA LYS A 154 -7.56 1.16 -18.08
C LYS A 154 -6.61 0.11 -18.64
N LEU A 155 -5.64 -0.35 -17.86
CA LEU A 155 -4.73 -1.42 -18.29
C LEU A 155 -5.47 -2.75 -18.55
N ALA A 156 -6.51 -3.06 -17.78
CA ALA A 156 -7.34 -4.24 -18.02
C ALA A 156 -8.03 -4.17 -19.39
N LYS A 157 -8.52 -2.98 -19.79
CA LYS A 157 -9.08 -2.77 -21.12
C LYS A 157 -8.06 -2.95 -22.23
N VAL A 158 -6.80 -2.51 -22.02
CA VAL A 158 -5.71 -2.75 -22.97
C VAL A 158 -5.49 -4.25 -23.15
N TYR A 159 -5.33 -4.98 -22.05
CA TYR A 159 -5.11 -6.43 -22.08
C TYR A 159 -6.25 -7.18 -22.77
N ASP A 160 -7.50 -6.88 -22.42
CA ASP A 160 -8.67 -7.52 -23.03
C ASP A 160 -8.73 -7.26 -24.55
N ALA A 161 -8.44 -6.03 -24.97
CA ALA A 161 -8.44 -5.68 -26.40
C ALA A 161 -7.28 -6.34 -27.18
N LEU A 162 -6.14 -6.58 -26.53
CA LEU A 162 -5.04 -7.34 -27.13
C LEU A 162 -5.39 -8.82 -27.25
N ILE A 163 -5.97 -9.42 -26.21
CA ILE A 163 -6.41 -10.83 -26.24
C ILE A 163 -7.49 -11.08 -27.28
N GLU A 164 -8.43 -10.15 -27.45
CA GLU A 164 -9.47 -10.25 -28.48
C GLU A 164 -8.89 -10.43 -29.90
N ARG A 165 -7.77 -9.75 -30.19
CA ARG A 165 -7.06 -9.88 -31.47
C ARG A 165 -6.09 -11.06 -31.51
N ASN A 166 -5.52 -11.42 -30.37
CA ASN A 166 -4.42 -12.37 -30.24
C ASN A 166 -4.78 -13.51 -29.26
N PRO A 167 -5.84 -14.30 -29.51
CA PRO A 167 -6.33 -15.30 -28.56
C PRO A 167 -5.30 -16.38 -28.21
N GLU A 168 -4.38 -16.69 -29.13
CA GLU A 168 -3.30 -17.64 -28.93
C GLU A 168 -2.29 -17.21 -27.86
N TRP A 169 -2.30 -15.94 -27.44
CA TRP A 169 -1.45 -15.47 -26.35
C TRP A 169 -1.92 -15.94 -24.97
N LEU A 170 -3.11 -16.54 -24.86
CA LEU A 170 -3.53 -17.21 -23.62
C LEU A 170 -2.93 -18.62 -23.45
N GLU A 171 -2.30 -19.16 -24.49
CA GLU A 171 -1.85 -20.56 -24.52
C GLU A 171 -0.37 -20.72 -24.12
N GLY A 172 -0.09 -21.75 -23.32
CA GLY A 172 1.27 -22.18 -22.98
C GLY A 172 2.18 -21.06 -22.50
N ASN A 173 3.37 -20.95 -23.12
CA ASN A 173 4.38 -19.95 -22.76
C ASN A 173 4.03 -18.53 -23.26
N LYS A 174 3.08 -18.36 -24.20
CA LYS A 174 2.72 -17.03 -24.71
C LYS A 174 1.98 -16.18 -23.68
N ARG A 175 1.29 -16.80 -22.72
CA ARG A 175 0.68 -16.08 -21.60
C ARG A 175 1.72 -15.38 -20.74
N HIS A 176 2.87 -16.01 -20.54
CA HIS A 176 4.00 -15.36 -19.86
C HIS A 176 4.55 -14.20 -20.69
N ALA A 177 4.66 -14.35 -22.01
CA ALA A 177 5.11 -13.27 -22.89
C ALA A 177 4.15 -12.05 -22.85
N LEU A 178 2.83 -12.28 -22.81
CA LEU A 178 1.85 -11.20 -22.69
C LEU A 178 1.99 -10.44 -21.36
N ASN A 179 2.15 -11.17 -20.26
CA ASN A 179 2.32 -10.56 -18.94
C ASN A 179 3.61 -9.75 -18.86
N HIS A 180 4.68 -10.28 -19.46
CA HIS A 180 5.94 -9.58 -19.58
C HIS A 180 5.79 -8.29 -20.42
N PHE A 181 5.11 -8.37 -21.57
CA PHE A 181 4.78 -7.23 -22.41
C PHE A 181 4.00 -6.15 -21.63
N MET A 182 2.97 -6.52 -20.87
CA MET A 182 2.22 -5.57 -20.03
C MET A 182 3.10 -4.90 -18.98
N THR A 183 4.05 -5.64 -18.39
CA THR A 183 5.03 -5.09 -17.44
C THR A 183 5.92 -4.04 -18.11
N GLN A 184 6.38 -4.30 -19.34
CA GLN A 184 7.18 -3.36 -20.11
C GLN A 184 6.41 -2.07 -20.45
N ILE A 185 5.12 -2.19 -20.80
CA ILE A 185 4.24 -1.03 -21.03
C ILE A 185 4.11 -0.19 -19.76
N ILE A 186 3.75 -0.81 -18.63
CA ILE A 186 3.63 -0.14 -17.33
C ILE A 186 4.93 0.58 -16.96
N PHE A 187 6.06 -0.08 -17.15
CA PHE A 187 7.38 0.52 -16.90
C PHE A 187 7.58 1.78 -17.75
N CYS A 188 7.27 1.75 -19.05
CA CYS A 188 7.45 2.91 -19.92
C CYS A 188 6.58 4.10 -19.49
N LEU A 189 5.32 3.84 -19.11
CA LEU A 189 4.39 4.86 -18.62
C LEU A 189 4.88 5.50 -17.31
N PHE A 190 5.34 4.66 -16.38
CA PHE A 190 5.91 5.16 -15.12
C PHE A 190 7.22 5.91 -15.35
N ALA A 191 8.08 5.43 -16.24
CA ALA A 191 9.39 5.99 -16.51
C ALA A 191 9.30 7.41 -17.10
N GLU A 192 8.34 7.67 -18.01
CA GLU A 192 8.18 8.99 -18.61
C GLU A 192 7.61 10.06 -17.66
N ASP A 193 6.85 9.65 -16.65
CA ASP A 193 6.26 10.57 -15.66
C ASP A 193 7.14 10.79 -14.41
N THR A 194 8.02 9.84 -14.10
CA THR A 194 8.94 9.92 -12.96
C THR A 194 10.32 10.50 -13.30
N GLY A 195 10.58 10.75 -14.58
CA GLY A 195 11.83 11.35 -15.06
C GLY A 195 12.96 10.35 -15.27
N ILE A 196 12.67 9.05 -15.30
CA ILE A 196 13.60 8.02 -15.79
C ILE A 196 13.79 8.20 -17.30
N PHE A 197 12.68 8.46 -18.01
CA PHE A 197 12.67 8.81 -19.43
C PHE A 197 12.45 10.32 -19.59
N PRO A 198 12.82 10.90 -20.75
CA PRO A 198 12.34 12.22 -21.12
C PRO A 198 10.81 12.29 -21.09
N LYS A 199 10.28 13.43 -20.64
CA LYS A 199 8.85 13.59 -20.38
C LYS A 199 7.97 13.28 -21.61
N ASP A 200 6.98 12.41 -21.41
CA ASP A 200 6.04 11.88 -22.40
C ASP A 200 6.69 11.24 -23.65
N ILE A 201 7.96 10.81 -23.60
CA ILE A 201 8.66 10.32 -24.80
C ILE A 201 7.97 9.09 -25.41
N PHE A 202 7.48 8.17 -24.58
CA PHE A 202 6.81 6.95 -25.03
C PHE A 202 5.44 7.29 -25.60
N THR A 203 4.66 8.10 -24.89
CA THR A 203 3.35 8.59 -25.36
C THR A 203 3.46 9.38 -26.66
N LYS A 204 4.47 10.25 -26.80
CA LYS A 204 4.71 11.03 -28.02
C LYS A 204 5.14 10.15 -29.18
N ALA A 205 6.00 9.16 -28.95
CA ALA A 205 6.42 8.23 -29.98
C ALA A 205 5.21 7.48 -30.56
N LEU A 206 4.33 6.97 -29.70
CA LEU A 206 3.07 6.33 -30.10
C LEU A 206 2.20 7.29 -30.93
N LYS A 207 1.88 8.47 -30.40
CA LYS A 207 0.99 9.44 -31.08
C LYS A 207 1.52 9.92 -32.43
N ASN A 208 2.84 10.06 -32.57
CA ASN A 208 3.45 10.63 -33.76
C ASN A 208 3.77 9.59 -34.85
N ARG A 209 3.85 8.30 -34.49
CA ARG A 209 4.38 7.26 -35.39
C ARG A 209 3.47 6.06 -35.56
N ALA A 210 2.54 5.81 -34.65
CA ALA A 210 1.65 4.65 -34.73
C ALA A 210 0.53 4.80 -35.77
N GLY A 211 0.42 5.94 -36.45
CA GLY A 211 -0.71 6.27 -37.32
C GLY A 211 -1.90 6.85 -36.54
N SER A 212 -2.95 7.26 -37.26
CA SER A 212 -4.14 7.89 -36.66
C SER A 212 -4.94 6.90 -35.83
N ASP A 213 -4.98 5.64 -36.25
CA ASP A 213 -5.75 4.57 -35.62
C ASP A 213 -4.85 3.47 -35.03
N GLY A 214 -3.53 3.67 -34.97
CA GLY A 214 -2.61 2.72 -34.35
C GLY A 214 -2.15 1.60 -35.28
N GLU A 215 -2.25 1.80 -36.59
CA GLU A 215 -1.84 0.85 -37.65
C GLU A 215 -0.39 0.39 -37.51
N HIS A 216 0.48 1.26 -36.98
CA HIS A 216 1.91 1.00 -36.76
C HIS A 216 2.26 0.84 -35.27
N ALA A 217 1.28 0.71 -34.37
CA ALA A 217 1.54 0.66 -32.93
C ALA A 217 2.44 -0.54 -32.55
N THR A 218 2.19 -1.72 -33.11
CA THR A 218 3.02 -2.91 -32.87
C THR A 218 4.47 -2.69 -33.31
N GLU A 219 4.69 -2.10 -34.49
CA GLU A 219 6.01 -1.83 -35.05
C GLU A 219 6.77 -0.81 -34.19
N VAL A 220 6.13 0.31 -33.86
CA VAL A 220 6.72 1.38 -33.03
C VAL A 220 7.12 0.86 -31.65
N ILE A 221 6.26 0.07 -30.98
CA ILE A 221 6.57 -0.48 -29.66
C ILE A 221 7.72 -1.49 -29.75
N THR A 222 7.73 -2.33 -30.79
CA THR A 222 8.80 -3.30 -31.04
C THR A 222 10.15 -2.59 -31.20
N GLU A 223 10.18 -1.52 -32.00
CA GLU A 223 11.38 -0.71 -32.18
C GLU A 223 11.85 -0.11 -30.84
N ILE A 224 10.94 0.51 -30.07
CA ILE A 224 11.29 1.09 -28.76
C ILE A 224 11.88 0.02 -27.83
N PHE A 225 11.24 -1.14 -27.71
CA PHE A 225 11.71 -2.19 -26.80
C PHE A 225 13.06 -2.76 -27.22
N SER A 226 13.32 -2.85 -28.54
CA SER A 226 14.60 -3.32 -29.06
C SER A 226 15.79 -2.44 -28.69
N VAL A 227 15.57 -1.15 -28.39
CA VAL A 227 16.65 -0.21 -28.08
C VAL A 227 16.90 -0.05 -26.59
N LEU A 228 15.92 -0.33 -25.74
CA LEU A 228 16.02 -0.10 -24.28
C LEU A 228 17.10 -0.97 -23.60
N ASP A 229 17.50 -2.09 -24.23
CA ASP A 229 18.60 -2.96 -23.78
C ASP A 229 19.90 -2.79 -24.60
N VAL A 230 20.00 -1.79 -25.48
CA VAL A 230 21.21 -1.51 -26.26
C VAL A 230 21.95 -0.33 -25.65
N ASP A 231 23.25 -0.44 -25.42
CA ASP A 231 24.07 0.69 -24.94
C ASP A 231 24.03 1.86 -25.93
N GLN A 232 23.90 3.10 -25.44
CA GLN A 232 23.81 4.30 -26.27
C GLN A 232 24.97 4.44 -27.28
N LEU A 233 26.17 4.00 -26.93
CA LEU A 233 27.35 4.03 -27.81
C LEU A 233 27.19 3.13 -29.04
N ASN A 234 26.34 2.11 -28.96
CA ASN A 234 26.10 1.15 -30.03
C ASN A 234 24.86 1.46 -30.88
N ARG A 235 24.26 2.65 -30.74
CA ARG A 235 23.01 3.04 -31.43
C ARG A 235 23.19 3.91 -32.67
N SER A 236 24.42 4.07 -33.16
CA SER A 236 24.75 5.03 -34.24
C SER A 236 24.06 4.76 -35.57
N TYR A 237 23.53 3.56 -35.78
CA TYR A 237 22.81 3.15 -37.00
C TYR A 237 21.29 3.33 -36.90
N LEU A 238 20.78 3.72 -35.71
CA LEU A 238 19.35 3.84 -35.45
C LEU A 238 18.82 5.25 -35.77
N ALA A 239 17.51 5.34 -36.00
CA ALA A 239 16.86 6.61 -36.28
C ALA A 239 16.90 7.56 -35.07
N SER A 240 17.11 8.86 -35.31
CA SER A 240 17.32 9.87 -34.24
C SER A 240 16.28 9.82 -33.12
N TRP A 241 15.00 9.64 -33.45
CA TRP A 241 13.91 9.64 -32.48
C TRP A 241 14.00 8.48 -31.47
N ILE A 242 14.59 7.36 -31.87
CA ILE A 242 14.71 6.18 -31.02
C ILE A 242 15.93 6.27 -30.10
N THR A 243 16.95 7.01 -30.54
CA THR A 243 18.16 7.24 -29.75
C THR A 243 17.93 8.12 -28.52
N GLU A 244 16.79 8.81 -28.46
CA GLU A 244 16.36 9.62 -27.31
C GLU A 244 15.92 8.78 -26.10
N PHE A 245 15.54 7.52 -26.31
CA PHE A 245 15.22 6.62 -25.19
C PHE A 245 16.49 6.26 -24.42
N PRO A 246 16.47 6.17 -23.08
CA PRO A 246 17.66 5.81 -22.32
C PRO A 246 17.99 4.31 -22.43
N TYR A 247 19.13 3.91 -21.85
CA TYR A 247 19.46 2.52 -21.61
C TYR A 247 18.91 2.10 -20.24
N VAL A 248 18.22 0.97 -20.15
CA VAL A 248 17.46 0.58 -18.95
C VAL A 248 18.05 -0.63 -18.21
N ASN A 249 19.04 -1.33 -18.78
CA ASN A 249 19.70 -2.55 -18.24
C ASN A 249 19.07 -3.16 -16.98
N GLY A 250 18.29 -4.22 -17.14
CA GLY A 250 17.63 -4.82 -15.98
C GLY A 250 16.91 -6.13 -16.26
N GLY A 251 17.25 -6.83 -17.34
CA GLY A 251 16.55 -8.06 -17.74
C GLY A 251 15.13 -7.84 -18.31
N LEU A 252 14.44 -6.74 -17.95
CA LEU A 252 13.07 -6.45 -18.39
C LEU A 252 12.92 -6.27 -19.89
N PHE A 253 13.93 -5.74 -20.57
CA PHE A 253 13.94 -5.54 -22.02
C PHE A 253 14.94 -6.48 -22.73
N SER A 254 15.51 -7.43 -21.98
CA SER A 254 16.47 -8.38 -22.54
C SER A 254 15.79 -9.54 -23.25
N GLY A 255 16.45 -10.09 -24.26
CA GLY A 255 15.96 -11.25 -25.01
C GLY A 255 15.10 -10.88 -26.21
N GLU A 256 14.21 -11.79 -26.61
CA GLU A 256 13.35 -11.61 -27.78
C GLU A 256 12.22 -10.62 -27.48
N VAL A 257 12.07 -9.61 -28.33
CA VAL A 257 10.99 -8.62 -28.25
C VAL A 257 9.70 -9.24 -28.80
N LEU A 258 8.75 -9.53 -27.91
CA LEU A 258 7.45 -10.09 -28.25
C LEU A 258 6.36 -9.06 -27.99
N VAL A 259 5.75 -8.55 -29.06
CA VAL A 259 4.67 -7.55 -29.01
C VAL A 259 3.42 -8.12 -29.70
N PRO A 260 2.25 -8.15 -29.03
CA PRO A 260 1.00 -8.58 -29.66
C PRO A 260 0.57 -7.62 -30.77
N GLU A 261 -0.27 -8.11 -31.68
CA GLU A 261 -0.83 -7.26 -32.73
C GLU A 261 -1.83 -6.27 -32.12
N PHE A 262 -1.62 -4.98 -32.38
CA PHE A 262 -2.50 -3.92 -31.92
C PHE A 262 -3.68 -3.74 -32.87
N THR A 263 -4.85 -3.50 -32.29
CA THR A 263 -6.02 -2.99 -32.99
C THR A 263 -6.23 -1.51 -32.66
N PRO A 264 -7.02 -0.77 -33.44
CA PRO A 264 -7.39 0.60 -33.08
C PRO A 264 -8.02 0.75 -31.70
N LYS A 265 -8.74 -0.29 -31.26
CA LYS A 265 -9.32 -0.38 -29.92
C LYS A 265 -8.22 -0.51 -28.85
N ALA A 266 -7.28 -1.44 -29.01
CA ALA A 266 -6.17 -1.63 -28.08
C ALA A 266 -5.27 -0.39 -28.00
N TYR A 267 -4.99 0.23 -29.15
CA TYR A 267 -4.19 1.45 -29.24
C TYR A 267 -4.85 2.63 -28.50
N ARG A 268 -6.16 2.84 -28.71
CA ARG A 268 -6.91 3.88 -27.99
C ARG A 268 -6.86 3.68 -26.48
N TYR A 269 -7.07 2.46 -26.01
CA TYR A 269 -6.99 2.16 -24.58
C TYR A 269 -5.57 2.36 -24.02
N LEU A 270 -4.53 2.06 -24.81
CA LEU A 270 -3.15 2.34 -24.41
C LEU A 270 -2.93 3.85 -24.25
N LEU A 271 -3.40 4.68 -25.20
CA LEU A 271 -3.31 6.13 -25.09
C LEU A 271 -4.14 6.70 -23.93
N GLU A 272 -5.28 6.09 -23.60
CA GLU A 272 -6.06 6.46 -22.42
C GLU A 272 -5.32 6.10 -21.12
N ALA A 273 -4.64 4.96 -21.05
CA ALA A 273 -3.80 4.61 -19.90
C ALA A 273 -2.62 5.57 -19.78
N ALA A 274 -2.01 5.93 -20.92
CA ALA A 274 -0.87 6.83 -20.99
C ALA A 274 -1.22 8.31 -20.72
N SER A 275 -2.51 8.67 -20.65
CA SER A 275 -2.93 10.02 -20.26
C SER A 275 -3.12 10.22 -18.76
N LEU A 276 -2.94 9.16 -17.96
CA LEU A 276 -2.90 9.26 -16.51
C LEU A 276 -1.54 9.80 -16.04
N ASP A 277 -1.50 10.36 -14.83
CA ASP A 277 -0.25 10.79 -14.20
C ASP A 277 0.30 9.64 -13.35
N TRP A 278 1.25 8.89 -13.92
CA TRP A 278 1.84 7.70 -13.32
C TRP A 278 2.77 8.00 -12.16
N LYS A 279 3.11 9.27 -11.92
CA LYS A 279 3.84 9.70 -10.72
C LYS A 279 3.02 9.52 -9.44
N HIS A 280 1.68 9.56 -9.56
CA HIS A 280 0.76 9.44 -8.43
C HIS A 280 0.24 8.02 -8.19
N ILE A 281 0.65 7.07 -9.04
CA ILE A 281 0.26 5.67 -8.93
C ILE A 281 1.21 4.96 -7.98
N ASN A 282 0.67 4.25 -6.98
CA ASN A 282 1.52 3.52 -6.04
C ASN A 282 2.18 2.30 -6.75
N PRO A 283 3.52 2.20 -6.79
CA PRO A 283 4.20 1.07 -7.45
C PRO A 283 3.82 -0.30 -6.88
N ASP A 284 3.36 -0.38 -5.63
CA ASP A 284 2.89 -1.62 -5.00
C ASP A 284 1.62 -2.18 -5.68
N ILE A 285 0.80 -1.32 -6.31
CA ILE A 285 -0.37 -1.79 -7.07
C ILE A 285 0.07 -2.51 -8.33
N LEU A 286 1.27 -2.29 -8.86
CA LEU A 286 1.67 -2.86 -10.15
C LEU A 286 1.72 -4.39 -10.07
N GLY A 287 2.10 -4.93 -8.90
CA GLY A 287 2.07 -6.36 -8.63
C GLY A 287 0.66 -6.96 -8.61
N SER A 288 -0.29 -6.33 -7.91
CA SER A 288 -1.69 -6.78 -7.84
C SER A 288 -2.46 -6.48 -9.12
N SER A 289 -2.16 -5.37 -9.78
CA SER A 289 -2.79 -4.92 -11.02
C SER A 289 -2.44 -5.83 -12.18
N ILE A 290 -1.17 -6.22 -12.36
CA ILE A 290 -0.82 -7.20 -13.41
C ILE A 290 -1.57 -8.51 -13.21
N GLN A 291 -1.72 -8.99 -11.96
CA GLN A 291 -2.50 -10.20 -11.68
C GLN A 291 -4.00 -10.00 -11.96
N ALA A 292 -4.59 -8.88 -11.53
CA ALA A 292 -5.99 -8.56 -11.75
C ALA A 292 -6.33 -8.31 -13.23
N ILE A 293 -5.37 -7.80 -14.00
CA ILE A 293 -5.49 -7.65 -15.45
C ILE A 293 -5.58 -9.04 -16.11
N VAL A 294 -4.75 -9.98 -15.66
CA VAL A 294 -4.57 -11.34 -16.20
C VAL A 294 -5.68 -12.32 -15.78
N ASP A 295 -6.35 -12.08 -14.65
CA ASP A 295 -7.47 -12.89 -14.17
C ASP A 295 -8.75 -12.05 -14.01
N PRO A 296 -9.77 -12.24 -14.89
CA PRO A 296 -11.04 -11.54 -14.82
C PRO A 296 -11.79 -11.71 -13.49
N THR A 297 -11.61 -12.84 -12.80
CA THR A 297 -12.27 -13.11 -11.51
C THR A 297 -11.64 -12.32 -10.35
N MET A 298 -10.41 -11.86 -10.54
CA MET A 298 -9.64 -11.09 -9.55
C MET A 298 -9.85 -9.57 -9.66
N ARG A 299 -10.52 -9.09 -10.72
CA ARG A 299 -10.76 -7.65 -10.97
C ARG A 299 -11.63 -6.96 -9.91
N GLY A 300 -12.47 -7.72 -9.20
CA GLY A 300 -13.28 -7.23 -8.08
C GLY A 300 -12.63 -7.37 -6.70
N ASN A 301 -11.52 -8.13 -6.61
CA ASN A 301 -10.82 -8.48 -5.37
C ASN A 301 -9.34 -8.08 -5.45
N LEU A 302 -9.10 -6.81 -5.78
CA LEU A 302 -7.79 -6.25 -6.12
C LEU A 302 -6.71 -6.38 -5.01
N GLY A 303 -7.05 -6.87 -3.81
CA GLY A 303 -6.14 -7.00 -2.67
C GLY A 303 -5.83 -8.42 -2.17
N MET A 304 -6.21 -9.50 -2.87
CA MET A 304 -6.21 -10.86 -2.28
C MET A 304 -4.98 -11.75 -2.55
N HIS A 305 -4.10 -11.44 -3.51
CA HIS A 305 -3.03 -12.36 -3.95
C HIS A 305 -1.60 -11.81 -3.95
N TYR A 306 -1.31 -10.83 -3.08
CA TYR A 306 0.06 -10.47 -2.70
C TYR A 306 0.19 -10.39 -1.17
N THR A 307 1.39 -10.69 -0.65
CA THR A 307 1.71 -10.45 0.76
C THR A 307 1.73 -8.95 0.98
N SER A 308 0.67 -8.39 1.56
CA SER A 308 0.53 -6.96 1.77
C SER A 308 1.79 -6.34 2.42
N VAL A 309 2.09 -5.07 2.12
CA VAL A 309 3.17 -4.32 2.80
C VAL A 309 3.14 -4.49 4.33
N PRO A 310 1.97 -4.48 5.02
CA PRO A 310 1.88 -4.84 6.43
C PRO A 310 2.45 -6.23 6.77
N ASN A 311 2.14 -7.26 5.99
CA ASN A 311 2.62 -8.61 6.22
C ASN A 311 4.12 -8.76 5.89
N ILE A 312 4.61 -8.02 4.90
CA ILE A 312 6.05 -7.91 4.61
C ILE A 312 6.75 -7.26 5.80
N LEU A 313 6.27 -6.11 6.28
CA LEU A 313 6.85 -5.39 7.41
C LEU A 313 6.75 -6.19 8.71
N LYS A 314 5.63 -6.87 8.99
CA LYS A 314 5.51 -7.80 10.14
C LYS A 314 6.64 -8.84 10.16
N THR A 315 7.14 -9.22 8.98
CA THR A 315 8.26 -10.15 8.85
C THR A 315 9.61 -9.42 8.91
N LEU A 316 9.81 -8.37 8.11
CA LEU A 316 11.10 -7.69 7.95
C LEU A 316 11.48 -6.81 9.16
N GLU A 317 10.51 -6.21 9.84
CA GLU A 317 10.72 -5.35 11.01
C GLU A 317 11.43 -6.07 12.16
N PRO A 318 10.91 -7.19 12.68
CA PRO A 318 11.62 -7.96 13.69
C PRO A 318 12.87 -8.66 13.14
N LEU A 319 12.90 -9.00 11.85
CA LEU A 319 14.01 -9.74 11.26
C LEU A 319 15.31 -8.92 11.16
N PHE A 320 15.23 -7.67 10.68
CA PHE A 320 16.41 -6.80 10.59
C PHE A 320 16.14 -5.28 10.54
N LEU A 321 14.95 -4.82 10.11
CA LEU A 321 14.74 -3.37 9.91
C LEU A 321 14.73 -2.57 11.23
N ASN A 322 14.20 -3.13 12.33
CA ASN A 322 14.21 -2.45 13.63
C ASN A 322 15.64 -2.23 14.14
N GLU A 323 16.51 -3.23 13.98
CA GLU A 323 17.93 -3.12 14.34
C GLU A 323 18.64 -2.03 13.52
N LEU A 324 18.40 -1.99 12.20
CA LEU A 324 18.99 -0.98 11.32
C LEU A 324 18.53 0.44 11.68
N ARG A 325 17.26 0.62 12.05
CA ARG A 325 16.72 1.92 12.50
C ARG A 325 17.40 2.37 13.79
N ASP A 326 17.59 1.46 14.75
CA ASP A 326 18.27 1.75 16.01
C ASP A 326 19.74 2.09 15.81
N GLU A 327 20.44 1.40 14.91
CA GLU A 327 21.83 1.72 14.55
C GLU A 327 21.96 3.09 13.88
N LEU A 328 21.07 3.41 12.94
CA LEU A 328 21.04 4.73 12.30
C LEU A 328 20.83 5.83 13.34
N LEU A 329 19.90 5.64 14.29
CA LEU A 329 19.65 6.60 15.36
C LEU A 329 20.88 6.82 16.26
N LYS A 330 21.66 5.76 16.53
CA LYS A 330 22.93 5.86 17.27
C LYS A 330 24.02 6.57 16.46
N ALA A 331 24.09 6.29 15.16
CA ALA A 331 25.11 6.81 14.26
C ALA A 331 24.89 8.29 13.86
N ARG A 332 23.66 8.82 13.97
CA ARG A 332 23.24 10.12 13.39
C ARG A 332 24.07 11.34 13.77
N HIS A 333 24.85 11.29 14.85
CA HIS A 333 25.70 12.40 15.32
C HIS A 333 27.18 12.23 14.98
N SER A 334 27.56 11.19 14.21
CA SER A 334 28.95 10.93 13.86
C SER A 334 29.09 10.50 12.40
N LYS A 335 29.77 11.33 11.60
CA LYS A 335 30.07 11.04 10.19
C LYS A 335 30.79 9.69 10.01
N LYS A 336 31.69 9.34 10.94
CA LYS A 336 32.40 8.05 10.93
C LYS A 336 31.43 6.87 11.13
N GLN A 337 30.48 7.00 12.05
CA GLN A 337 29.50 5.93 12.32
C GLN A 337 28.46 5.81 11.20
N ILE A 338 28.04 6.93 10.59
CA ILE A 338 27.16 6.92 9.42
C ILE A 338 27.84 6.20 8.24
N ASN A 339 29.11 6.49 7.97
CA ASN A 339 29.84 5.82 6.89
C ASN A 339 29.97 4.30 7.14
N ALA A 340 30.25 3.90 8.38
CA ALA A 340 30.29 2.47 8.75
C ALA A 340 28.91 1.79 8.60
N PHE A 341 27.83 2.49 8.96
CA PHE A 341 26.45 2.02 8.78
C PHE A 341 26.09 1.87 7.29
N LEU A 342 26.47 2.82 6.43
CA LEU A 342 26.29 2.72 4.97
C LEU A 342 27.06 1.55 4.37
N GLU A 343 28.30 1.33 4.80
CA GLU A 343 29.11 0.19 4.35
C GLU A 343 28.45 -1.14 4.76
N ARG A 344 27.92 -1.23 5.99
CA ARG A 344 27.15 -2.40 6.44
C ARG A 344 25.91 -2.61 5.57
N LEU A 345 25.09 -1.57 5.37
CA LEU A 345 23.87 -1.62 4.55
C LEU A 345 24.17 -2.18 3.15
N SER A 346 25.26 -1.74 2.53
CA SER A 346 25.66 -2.20 1.18
C SER A 346 26.01 -3.69 1.09
N LYS A 347 26.23 -4.37 2.21
CA LYS A 347 26.60 -5.79 2.29
C LYS A 347 25.44 -6.69 2.73
N ILE A 348 24.28 -6.12 3.06
CA ILE A 348 23.10 -6.91 3.42
C ILE A 348 22.55 -7.57 2.16
N VAL A 349 22.34 -8.87 2.25
CA VAL A 349 21.80 -9.71 1.18
C VAL A 349 20.54 -10.36 1.71
N VAL A 350 19.38 -10.02 1.14
CA VAL A 350 18.11 -10.62 1.53
C VAL A 350 17.70 -11.66 0.49
N PHE A 351 17.57 -12.91 0.95
CA PHE A 351 17.16 -14.03 0.12
C PHE A 351 15.71 -14.40 0.38
N ASP A 352 14.86 -14.29 -0.65
CA ASP A 352 13.47 -14.72 -0.61
C ASP A 352 13.27 -15.91 -1.59
N PRO A 353 13.25 -17.16 -1.08
CA PRO A 353 13.16 -18.36 -1.91
C PRO A 353 11.76 -18.61 -2.49
N ALA A 354 10.75 -17.81 -2.10
CA ALA A 354 9.36 -17.95 -2.54
C ALA A 354 8.77 -16.62 -2.99
N CYS A 355 9.61 -15.73 -3.52
CA CYS A 355 9.29 -14.35 -3.91
C CYS A 355 8.16 -14.17 -4.95
N GLY A 356 7.58 -15.26 -5.47
CA GLY A 356 6.88 -15.27 -6.75
C GLY A 356 7.87 -14.98 -7.88
N LYS A 357 7.50 -15.20 -9.15
CA LYS A 357 8.27 -14.63 -10.26
C LYS A 357 8.09 -13.10 -10.19
N ARG A 358 8.91 -12.39 -9.42
CA ARG A 358 8.81 -10.93 -9.28
C ARG A 358 9.11 -10.29 -10.63
N TYR A 359 8.09 -9.72 -11.26
CA TYR A 359 8.17 -8.90 -12.47
C TYR A 359 8.58 -7.45 -12.17
N ILE A 360 9.40 -7.23 -11.14
CA ILE A 360 10.00 -5.93 -10.87
C ILE A 360 11.50 -6.14 -10.94
N PRO A 361 12.22 -5.56 -11.91
CA PRO A 361 13.67 -5.58 -11.92
C PRO A 361 14.15 -4.88 -10.65
N SER A 362 14.79 -5.61 -9.74
CA SER A 362 15.80 -4.97 -8.92
C SER A 362 16.91 -4.53 -9.87
N PHE A 363 17.32 -3.27 -9.77
CA PHE A 363 18.37 -2.66 -10.61
C PHE A 363 19.78 -3.20 -10.33
N ASN A 364 19.91 -4.43 -9.81
CA ASN A 364 21.18 -5.13 -9.70
C ASN A 364 21.03 -6.57 -10.16
N SER A 365 21.88 -6.91 -11.12
CA SER A 365 22.00 -8.19 -11.81
C SER A 365 22.26 -9.36 -10.85
N THR A 366 21.21 -9.86 -10.20
CA THR A 366 21.11 -11.26 -9.75
C THR A 366 19.64 -11.62 -9.53
N PRO A 367 19.10 -12.67 -10.17
CA PRO A 367 17.65 -12.95 -10.20
C PRO A 367 17.02 -13.38 -8.86
N TYR A 368 17.71 -13.27 -7.73
CA TYR A 368 17.30 -13.84 -6.45
C TYR A 368 17.71 -13.02 -5.22
N MET A 369 18.04 -11.73 -5.38
CA MET A 369 18.56 -10.90 -4.28
C MET A 369 17.79 -9.59 -4.16
N LEU A 370 17.18 -9.36 -3.00
CA LEU A 370 16.70 -8.05 -2.54
C LEU A 370 17.81 -7.32 -1.78
#